data_AF-A0A498KTD2-F1
#
_entry.id   AF-A0A498KTD2-F1
#
_cell.length_a   1.000
_cell.length_b   1.000
_cell.length_c   1.000
_cell.angle_alpha   90.00
_cell.angle_beta   90.00
_cell.angle_gamma   90.00
#
_symmetry.space_group_name_H-M   'P 1'
#
loop_
_entity.id
_entity.type
_entity.pdbx_description
1 polymer ?
#
loop_
_entity_poly.entity_id
_entity_poly.type
_entity_poly.pdbx_seq_one_letter_code
_entity_poly.pdbx_strand_id
1 'polypeptide(L)'
;MSTVALQCYQCDAEYDYVGTAPHLARCPACGSSCVPPAGSLTVVDSVHWESANGLAKVWVKAVDDRDRPFEFEVAAHGSRGKLVALKIDGVSINPQRVDTIETLPPPITAEIAELGVSEIETASPRHSK
;
A
#
# COMPACT_ATOMS: atom_id res chain seq x y z
N MET A 1 -18.69 0.40 -18.62
CA MET A 1 -19.08 0.13 -17.22
C MET A 1 -18.13 -0.95 -16.75
N SER A 2 -17.27 -0.66 -15.78
CA SER A 2 -16.29 -1.60 -15.26
C SER A 2 -16.74 -2.10 -13.89
N THR A 3 -16.42 -3.34 -13.60
CA THR A 3 -16.58 -3.96 -12.28
C THR A 3 -15.19 -4.18 -11.71
N VAL A 4 -14.94 -3.69 -10.50
CA VAL A 4 -13.68 -3.91 -9.78
C VAL A 4 -14.02 -4.51 -8.42
N ALA A 5 -13.45 -5.67 -8.13
CA ALA A 5 -13.50 -6.28 -6.81
C ALA A 5 -12.60 -5.47 -5.85
N LEU A 6 -13.14 -5.07 -4.71
CA LEU A 6 -12.47 -4.29 -3.69
C LEU A 6 -12.61 -4.97 -2.33
N GLN A 7 -11.58 -4.83 -1.50
CA GLN A 7 -11.61 -5.25 -0.10
C GLN A 7 -11.44 -4.02 0.79
N CYS A 8 -12.19 -3.95 1.89
CA CYS A 8 -11.90 -2.99 2.95
C CYS A 8 -10.86 -3.55 3.93
N TYR A 9 -9.73 -2.88 4.07
CA TYR A 9 -8.64 -3.26 4.97
C TYR A 9 -8.94 -3.03 6.45
N GLN A 10 -10.10 -2.45 6.78
CA GLN A 10 -10.52 -2.20 8.15
C GLN A 10 -11.57 -3.18 8.66
N CYS A 11 -12.55 -3.57 7.82
CA CYS A 11 -13.61 -4.50 8.21
C CYS A 11 -13.62 -5.80 7.40
N ASP A 12 -12.59 -6.03 6.59
CA ASP A 12 -12.36 -7.20 5.74
C ASP A 12 -13.49 -7.49 4.72
N ALA A 13 -14.45 -6.57 4.56
CA ALA A 13 -15.56 -6.73 3.63
C ALA A 13 -15.08 -6.65 2.19
N GLU A 14 -15.40 -7.68 1.40
CA GLU A 14 -15.24 -7.71 -0.04
C GLU A 14 -16.52 -7.23 -0.73
N TYR A 15 -16.36 -6.43 -1.78
CA TYR A 15 -17.49 -5.90 -2.55
C TYR A 15 -17.07 -5.50 -3.96
N ASP A 16 -18.00 -5.62 -4.90
CA ASP A 16 -17.80 -5.15 -6.27
C ASP A 16 -18.22 -3.70 -6.41
N TYR A 17 -17.32 -2.87 -6.93
CA TYR A 17 -17.66 -1.55 -7.40
C TYR A 17 -18.11 -1.61 -8.86
N VAL A 18 -19.36 -1.21 -9.11
CA VAL A 18 -19.93 -1.08 -10.45
C VAL A 18 -20.04 0.40 -10.80
N GLY A 19 -19.26 0.88 -11.75
CA GLY A 19 -19.29 2.29 -12.13
C GLY A 19 -18.19 2.70 -13.11
N THR A 20 -17.88 4.00 -13.11
CA THR A 20 -16.74 4.56 -13.83
C THR A 20 -15.60 4.75 -12.83
N ALA A 21 -14.41 4.26 -13.16
CA ALA A 21 -13.22 4.54 -12.36
C ALA A 21 -12.93 6.06 -12.31
N PRO A 22 -12.32 6.55 -11.22
CA PRO A 22 -11.93 5.84 -10.00
C PRO A 22 -13.11 5.62 -9.05
N HIS A 23 -13.09 4.52 -8.26
CA HIS A 23 -14.16 4.18 -7.32
C HIS A 23 -14.33 5.22 -6.19
N LEU A 24 -15.38 5.09 -5.39
CA LEU A 24 -15.77 6.08 -4.36
C LEU A 24 -14.83 6.23 -3.16
N ALA A 25 -13.68 5.54 -3.16
CA ALA A 25 -12.72 5.62 -2.07
C ALA A 25 -13.29 5.32 -0.65
N ARG A 26 -14.41 4.60 -0.56
CA ARG A 26 -15.08 4.26 0.71
C ARG A 26 -15.67 2.86 0.66
N CYS A 27 -15.59 2.16 1.79
CA CYS A 27 -16.25 0.89 2.00
C CYS A 27 -17.76 1.11 2.19
N PRO A 28 -18.64 0.39 1.46
CA PRO A 28 -20.09 0.49 1.65
C PRO A 28 -20.56 -0.14 2.96
N ALA A 29 -19.80 -1.08 3.54
CA ALA A 29 -20.18 -1.78 4.77
C ALA A 29 -19.87 -0.97 6.04
N CYS A 30 -18.71 -0.30 6.11
CA CYS A 30 -18.29 0.43 7.32
C CYS A 30 -17.99 1.92 7.12
N GLY A 31 -18.08 2.44 5.88
CA GLY A 31 -17.81 3.85 5.56
C GLY A 31 -16.33 4.27 5.56
N SER A 32 -15.43 3.35 5.93
CA SER A 32 -13.99 3.59 6.01
C SER A 32 -13.36 3.91 4.66
N SER A 33 -12.34 4.78 4.66
CA SER A 33 -11.47 5.06 3.52
C SER A 33 -10.35 4.03 3.34
N CYS A 34 -10.21 3.06 4.25
CA CYS A 34 -9.21 1.99 4.18
C CYS A 34 -9.58 0.94 3.13
N VAL A 35 -9.49 1.32 1.86
CA VAL A 35 -9.76 0.51 0.66
C VAL A 35 -8.63 0.75 -0.35
N PRO A 36 -8.46 -0.08 -1.40
CA PRO A 36 -7.46 0.13 -2.44
C PRO A 36 -7.44 1.56 -3.02
N PRO A 37 -6.33 1.98 -3.65
CA PRO A 37 -6.23 3.27 -4.32
C PRO A 37 -7.37 3.49 -5.31
N ALA A 38 -8.01 4.67 -5.22
CA ALA A 38 -9.02 5.06 -6.18
C ALA A 38 -8.32 5.60 -7.42
N GLY A 39 -8.00 4.72 -8.36
CA GLY A 39 -7.22 5.07 -9.55
C GLY A 39 -5.73 4.77 -9.35
N SER A 40 -4.86 5.64 -9.86
CA SER A 40 -3.40 5.47 -9.76
C SER A 40 -2.85 6.13 -8.51
N LEU A 41 -1.65 5.73 -8.07
CA LEU A 41 -0.92 6.47 -7.03
C LEU A 41 0.11 7.40 -7.65
N THR A 42 0.21 8.62 -7.12
CA THR A 42 1.26 9.58 -7.44
C THR A 42 2.11 9.82 -6.21
N VAL A 43 3.41 9.54 -6.28
CA VAL A 43 4.36 9.83 -5.19
C VAL A 43 4.48 11.34 -5.04
N VAL A 44 4.36 11.82 -3.80
CA VAL A 44 4.45 13.25 -3.46
C VAL A 44 5.62 13.56 -2.53
N ASP A 45 6.14 12.55 -1.83
CA ASP A 45 7.29 12.70 -0.95
C ASP A 45 7.92 11.32 -0.69
N SER A 46 9.23 11.30 -0.47
CA SER A 46 9.95 10.10 -0.08
C SER A 46 11.14 10.43 0.81
N VAL A 47 11.39 9.56 1.80
CA VAL A 47 12.48 9.70 2.76
C VAL A 47 13.20 8.36 2.85
N HIS A 48 14.51 8.40 2.71
CA HIS A 48 15.38 7.26 2.89
C HIS A 48 16.36 7.53 4.03
N TRP A 49 16.44 6.58 4.96
CA TRP A 49 17.43 6.57 6.03
C TRP A 49 18.18 5.25 5.99
N GLU A 50 19.50 5.31 6.12
CA GLU A 50 20.36 4.13 6.23
C GLU A 50 21.35 4.34 7.39
N SER A 51 21.59 3.27 8.14
CA SER A 51 22.59 3.22 9.20
C SER A 51 23.88 2.57 8.71
N ALA A 52 24.97 2.79 9.44
CA ALA A 52 26.30 2.28 9.08
C ALA A 52 26.41 0.74 9.03
N ASN A 53 25.42 0.00 9.56
CA ASN A 53 25.40 -1.46 9.51
C ASN A 53 24.54 -2.02 8.37
N GLY A 54 24.04 -1.17 7.47
CA GLY A 54 23.23 -1.56 6.32
C GLY A 54 21.74 -1.72 6.60
N LEU A 55 21.27 -1.45 7.83
CA LEU A 55 19.83 -1.31 8.10
C LEU A 55 19.34 0.01 7.54
N ALA A 56 18.27 -0.05 6.75
CA ALA A 56 17.64 1.09 6.13
C ALA A 56 16.14 1.12 6.41
N LYS A 57 15.56 2.31 6.29
CA LYS A 57 14.13 2.57 6.35
C LYS A 57 13.77 3.53 5.22
N VAL A 58 12.82 3.11 4.39
CA VAL A 58 12.25 3.90 3.31
C VAL A 58 10.82 4.24 3.67
N TRP A 59 10.46 5.50 3.56
CA TRP A 59 9.10 5.98 3.70
C TRP A 59 8.70 6.67 2.40
N VAL A 60 7.57 6.26 1.82
CA VAL A 60 7.02 6.84 0.59
C VAL A 60 5.62 7.32 0.87
N LYS A 61 5.35 8.58 0.56
CA LYS A 61 4.02 9.17 0.59
C LYS A 61 3.50 9.35 -0.83
N ALA A 62 2.28 8.92 -1.05
CA ALA A 62 1.58 9.07 -2.31
C ALA A 62 0.14 9.54 -2.09
N VAL A 63 -0.48 10.01 -3.16
CA VAL A 63 -1.92 10.30 -3.22
C VAL A 63 -2.56 9.53 -4.36
N ASP A 64 -3.82 9.14 -4.20
CA ASP A 64 -4.61 8.60 -5.31
C ASP A 64 -5.35 9.69 -6.10
N ASP A 65 -6.09 9.32 -7.16
CA ASP A 65 -6.85 10.28 -8.00
C ASP A 65 -8.00 10.99 -7.23
N ARG A 66 -8.21 10.66 -5.95
CA ARG A 66 -9.14 11.33 -5.02
C ARG A 66 -8.42 12.13 -3.94
N ASP A 67 -7.13 12.39 -4.10
CA ASP A 67 -6.25 13.09 -3.17
C ASP A 67 -6.14 12.45 -1.78
N ARG A 68 -6.44 11.14 -1.66
CA ARG A 68 -6.28 10.44 -0.37
C ARG A 68 -4.82 10.10 -0.14
N PRO A 69 -4.26 10.41 1.04
CA PRO A 69 -2.87 10.09 1.32
C PRO A 69 -2.68 8.61 1.63
N PHE A 70 -1.64 8.04 1.05
CA PHE A 70 -1.09 6.72 1.35
C PHE A 70 0.35 6.90 1.83
N GLU A 71 0.70 6.24 2.93
CA GLU A 71 2.07 6.24 3.45
C GLU A 71 2.54 4.79 3.57
N PHE A 72 3.63 4.47 2.87
CA PHE A 72 4.26 3.15 2.85
C PHE A 72 5.57 3.22 3.61
N GLU A 73 5.76 2.31 4.56
CA GLU A 73 7.01 2.17 5.29
C GLU A 73 7.65 0.82 5.03
N VAL A 74 8.88 0.84 4.51
CA VAL A 74 9.69 -0.34 4.25
C VAL A 74 10.91 -0.34 5.15
N ALA A 75 11.08 -1.39 5.93
CA ALA A 75 12.33 -1.68 6.61
C ALA A 75 13.19 -2.54 5.68
N ALA A 76 14.46 -2.20 5.51
CA ALA A 76 15.34 -2.87 4.57
C ALA A 76 16.72 -3.16 5.14
N HIS A 77 17.40 -4.12 4.53
CA HIS A 77 18.80 -4.40 4.75
C HIS A 77 19.48 -4.68 3.40
N GLY A 78 20.30 -3.73 2.94
CA GLY A 78 20.75 -3.70 1.54
C GLY A 78 19.57 -3.56 0.58
N SER A 79 19.55 -4.36 -0.49
CA SER A 79 18.51 -4.29 -1.54
C SER A 79 17.18 -4.97 -1.19
N ARG A 80 17.10 -5.59 -0.01
CA ARG A 80 15.94 -6.39 0.42
C ARG A 80 15.17 -5.65 1.50
N GLY A 81 13.88 -5.46 1.26
CA GLY A 81 12.95 -4.74 2.10
C GLY A 81 11.71 -5.55 2.45
N LYS A 82 11.06 -5.13 3.54
CA LYS A 82 9.76 -5.62 3.98
C LYS A 82 8.86 -4.43 4.27
N LEU A 83 7.63 -4.45 3.75
CA LEU A 83 6.59 -3.50 4.11
C LEU A 83 6.19 -3.74 5.58
N VAL A 84 6.51 -2.77 6.44
CA VAL A 84 6.28 -2.86 7.88
C VAL A 84 5.08 -2.03 8.33
N ALA A 85 4.71 -1.00 7.58
CA ALA A 85 3.51 -0.22 7.84
C ALA A 85 2.88 0.30 6.54
N LEU A 86 1.55 0.37 6.56
CA LEU A 86 0.75 1.07 5.56
C LEU A 86 -0.20 1.99 6.32
N LYS A 87 -0.34 3.23 5.87
CA LYS A 87 -1.34 4.16 6.39
C LYS A 87 -2.15 4.72 5.24
N ILE A 88 -3.47 4.74 5.41
CA ILE A 88 -4.41 5.24 4.41
C ILE A 88 -5.25 6.29 5.09
N ASP A 89 -5.22 7.51 4.57
CA ASP A 89 -6.06 8.61 5.05
C ASP A 89 -5.97 8.83 6.57
N GLY A 90 -4.75 8.74 7.12
CA GLY A 90 -4.53 8.87 8.56
C GLY A 90 -4.59 7.56 9.36
N VAL A 91 -5.16 6.49 8.80
CA VAL A 91 -5.44 5.23 9.52
C VAL A 91 -4.37 4.19 9.25
N SER A 92 -3.72 3.69 10.31
CA SER A 92 -2.71 2.64 10.21
C SER A 92 -3.35 1.28 9.93
N ILE A 93 -2.90 0.66 8.86
CA ILE A 93 -3.25 -0.69 8.44
C ILE A 93 -2.05 -1.60 8.69
N ASN A 94 -2.29 -2.78 9.27
CA ASN A 94 -1.25 -3.78 9.39
C ASN A 94 -1.16 -4.56 8.06
N PRO A 95 -0.13 -4.36 7.23
CA PRO A 95 -0.03 -5.01 5.93
C PRO A 95 0.04 -6.53 6.04
N GLN A 96 0.55 -7.07 7.16
CA GLN A 96 0.65 -8.52 7.39
C GLN A 96 -0.71 -9.18 7.68
N ARG A 97 -1.77 -8.39 7.87
CA ARG A 97 -3.14 -8.89 8.09
C ARG A 97 -4.01 -8.79 6.85
N VAL A 98 -3.52 -8.15 5.80
CA VAL A 98 -4.28 -7.89 4.58
C VAL A 98 -3.76 -8.82 3.49
N ASP A 99 -4.48 -9.91 3.27
CA ASP A 99 -4.09 -10.95 2.31
C ASP A 99 -4.03 -10.43 0.85
N THR A 100 -4.69 -9.31 0.55
CA THR A 100 -4.74 -8.73 -0.81
C THR A 100 -3.59 -7.79 -1.16
N ILE A 101 -2.70 -7.44 -0.22
CA ILE A 101 -1.50 -6.66 -0.54
C ILE A 101 -0.38 -7.62 -0.95
N GLU A 102 -0.60 -8.35 -2.03
CA GLU A 102 0.40 -9.28 -2.58
C GLU A 102 1.56 -8.54 -3.25
N THR A 103 1.32 -7.34 -3.76
CA THR A 103 2.32 -6.49 -4.41
C THR A 103 2.08 -5.01 -4.13
N LEU A 104 3.15 -4.21 -4.08
CA LEU A 104 3.04 -2.76 -4.00
C LEU A 104 2.64 -2.18 -5.36
N PRO A 105 1.88 -1.06 -5.37
CA PRO A 105 1.55 -0.36 -6.61
C PRO A 105 2.82 0.06 -7.37
N PRO A 106 2.85 -0.02 -8.72
CA PRO A 106 4.07 0.22 -9.50
C PRO A 106 4.80 1.55 -9.22
N PRO A 107 4.11 2.70 -9.05
CA PRO A 107 4.77 3.96 -8.72
C PRO A 107 5.54 3.89 -7.40
N ILE A 108 5.04 3.13 -6.43
CA ILE A 108 5.67 2.95 -5.11
C ILE A 108 6.88 2.05 -5.24
N THR A 109 6.76 0.93 -5.96
CA THR A 109 7.89 0.01 -6.20
C THR A 109 9.04 0.71 -6.94
N ALA A 110 8.73 1.53 -7.94
CA ALA A 110 9.73 2.28 -8.69
C ALA A 110 10.48 3.27 -7.78
N GLU A 111 9.76 4.04 -6.97
CA GLU A 111 10.37 4.98 -6.03
C GLU A 111 11.28 4.27 -5.01
N ILE A 112 10.83 3.15 -4.45
CA ILE A 112 11.62 2.38 -3.47
C ILE A 112 12.88 1.77 -4.12
N ALA A 113 12.80 1.37 -5.39
CA ALA A 113 13.94 0.86 -6.16
C ALA A 113 14.99 1.95 -6.43
N GLU A 114 14.57 3.17 -6.78
CA GLU A 114 15.48 4.32 -6.93
C GLU A 114 16.19 4.66 -5.60
N LEU A 115 15.55 4.35 -4.46
CA LEU A 115 16.13 4.47 -3.12
C LEU A 115 16.97 3.25 -2.69
N GLY A 116 17.29 2.34 -3.62
CA GLY A 116 18.23 1.24 -3.42
C GLY A 116 17.62 -0.08 -2.95
N VAL A 117 16.29 -0.18 -2.83
CA VAL A 117 15.60 -1.40 -2.37
C VAL A 117 14.78 -2.01 -3.51
N SER A 118 15.24 -3.11 -4.08
CA SER A 118 14.64 -3.72 -5.27
C SER A 118 13.73 -4.91 -4.99
N GLU A 119 13.91 -5.58 -3.84
CA GLU A 119 13.12 -6.74 -3.45
C GLU A 119 12.25 -6.37 -2.24
N ILE A 120 10.92 -6.37 -2.38
CA ILE A 120 10.01 -5.95 -1.31
C ILE A 120 9.03 -7.07 -0.96
N GLU A 121 9.03 -7.47 0.30
CA GLU A 121 8.03 -8.40 0.86
C GLU A 121 6.84 -7.63 1.44
N THR A 122 5.62 -7.82 0.93
CA THR A 122 4.41 -7.06 1.35
C THR A 122 3.51 -7.81 2.33
N ALA A 123 3.44 -9.14 2.23
CA ALA A 123 2.85 -10.05 3.20
C ALA A 123 3.51 -11.43 3.03
N SER A 124 3.71 -12.18 4.13
CA SER A 124 4.09 -13.59 3.99
C SER A 124 2.88 -14.36 3.45
N PRO A 125 2.99 -15.14 2.37
CA PRO A 125 1.91 -16.05 1.99
C PRO A 125 1.67 -16.96 3.20
N ARG A 126 0.42 -17.01 3.69
CA ARG A 126 0.02 -18.08 4.59
C ARG A 126 0.28 -19.38 3.84
N HIS A 127 1.31 -20.12 4.25
CA HIS A 127 1.46 -21.51 3.87
C HIS A 127 0.19 -22.23 4.33
N SER A 128 -0.74 -22.47 3.40
CA SER A 128 -1.80 -23.45 3.61
C SER A 128 -1.11 -24.78 3.91
N LYS A 129 -1.39 -25.29 5.10
CA LYS A 129 -0.95 -26.61 5.55
C LYS A 129 -1.98 -27.66 5.16
#